data_AF-A0A9N9NQQ5-F1
#
_entry.id   AF-A0A9N9NQQ5-F1
#
_cell.length_a   1.000
_cell.length_b   1.000
_cell.length_c   1.000
_cell.angle_alpha   90.00
_cell.angle_beta   90.00
_cell.angle_gamma   90.00
#
_symmetry.space_group_name_H-M   'P 1'
#
loop_
_entity.id
_entity.type
_entity.pdbx_description
1 polymer ?
#
loop_
_entity_poly.entity_id
_entity_poly.type
_entity_poly.pdbx_seq_one_letter_code
_entity_poly.pdbx_strand_id
1 'polypeptide(L)'
;FVILGKRPELALRTPDCYIQLANRCMNGKPSEWPAAKEVYDTFYEWKIALSKNPKELNENQLEIRNKFLEADKEQSKMSNSDFTSLASSRQYQYDDISSIMAMCNHIGTSHKDLTEQLTIL
;
A
#
# COMPACT_ATOMS: atom_id res chain seq x y z
N PHE A 1 -8.48 11.36 -5.54
CA PHE A 1 -9.88 10.93 -5.35
C PHE A 1 -10.32 11.29 -3.93
N VAL A 2 -11.18 12.30 -3.79
CA VAL A 2 -11.94 12.59 -2.57
C VAL A 2 -13.37 12.81 -3.05
N ILE A 3 -14.27 11.85 -2.83
CA ILE A 3 -15.68 12.03 -3.17
C ILE A 3 -16.31 12.73 -1.96
N LEU A 4 -16.63 14.02 -2.12
CA LEU A 4 -17.43 14.82 -1.17
C LEU A 4 -16.83 15.00 0.24
N GLY A 5 -15.50 14.98 0.38
CA GLY A 5 -14.82 15.21 1.67
C GLY A 5 -14.87 14.02 2.63
N LYS A 6 -15.46 12.89 2.23
CA LYS A 6 -15.40 11.64 2.98
C LYS A 6 -14.15 10.85 2.57
N ARG A 7 -13.31 10.54 3.55
CA ARG A 7 -12.16 9.66 3.35
C ARG A 7 -12.62 8.20 3.29
N PRO A 8 -12.07 7.37 2.38
CA PRO A 8 -12.35 5.95 2.38
C PRO A 8 -11.99 5.36 3.74
N GLU A 9 -12.87 4.49 4.28
CA GLU A 9 -12.48 3.67 5.42
C GLU A 9 -11.40 2.69 4.98
N LEU A 10 -10.28 2.67 5.70
CA LEU A 10 -9.28 1.63 5.51
C LEU A 10 -9.84 0.29 6.01
N ALA A 11 -9.41 -0.80 5.38
CA ALA A 11 -9.83 -2.14 5.79
C ALA A 11 -9.44 -2.38 7.25
N LEU A 12 -10.32 -3.06 8.00
CA LEU A 12 -9.97 -3.51 9.34
C LEU A 12 -8.73 -4.40 9.17
N ARG A 13 -7.63 -4.05 9.86
CA ARG A 13 -6.33 -4.77 9.81
C ARG A 13 -5.45 -4.46 8.61
N THR A 14 -5.58 -3.26 8.04
CA THR A 14 -4.48 -2.65 7.28
C THR A 14 -3.29 -2.41 8.21
N PRO A 15 -2.04 -2.74 7.82
CA PRO A 15 -0.86 -2.47 8.65
C PRO A 15 -0.73 -0.99 9.04
N ASP A 16 -0.35 -0.70 10.28
CA ASP A 16 -0.27 0.67 10.80
C ASP A 16 0.63 1.59 9.97
N CYS A 17 1.72 1.05 9.40
CA CYS A 17 2.61 1.81 8.53
C CYS A 17 1.91 2.29 7.24
N TYR A 18 0.99 1.49 6.70
CA TYR A 18 0.16 1.90 5.56
C TYR A 18 -0.89 2.92 5.99
N ILE A 19 -1.54 2.73 7.14
CA ILE A 19 -2.51 3.70 7.68
C ILE A 19 -1.87 5.08 7.84
N GLN A 20 -0.66 5.14 8.41
CA GLN A 20 0.08 6.39 8.59
C GLN A 20 0.41 7.07 7.26
N LEU A 21 0.93 6.32 6.27
CA LEU A 21 1.23 6.86 4.94
C LEU A 21 -0.05 7.36 4.25
N ALA A 22 -1.12 6.56 4.26
CA ALA A 22 -2.40 6.89 3.66
C ALA A 22 -3.00 8.16 4.28
N ASN A 23 -2.95 8.30 5.61
CA ASN A 23 -3.41 9.50 6.30
C ASN A 23 -2.65 10.76 5.91
N ARG A 24 -1.32 10.67 5.69
CA ARG A 24 -0.50 11.79 5.21
C ARG A 24 -0.86 12.16 3.77
N CYS A 25 -1.02 11.17 2.88
CA CYS A 25 -1.44 11.39 1.49
C CYS A 25 -2.85 11.98 1.36
N MET A 26 -3.74 11.69 2.31
CA MET A 26 -5.13 12.17 2.34
C MET A 26 -5.33 13.40 3.23
N ASN A 27 -4.24 14.04 3.68
CA ASN A 27 -4.34 15.25 4.49
C ASN A 27 -5.11 16.35 3.74
N GLY A 28 -5.97 17.10 4.43
CA GLY A 28 -6.75 18.17 3.80
C GLY A 28 -5.88 19.36 3.36
N LYS A 29 -4.65 19.45 3.86
CA LYS A 29 -3.68 20.49 3.49
C LYS A 29 -2.64 19.93 2.52
N PRO A 30 -2.59 20.43 1.26
CA PRO A 30 -1.62 19.98 0.27
C PRO A 30 -0.16 20.15 0.68
N SER A 31 0.15 21.17 1.50
CA SER A 31 1.50 21.41 2.02
C SER A 31 1.99 20.35 3.00
N GLU A 32 1.09 19.51 3.52
CA GLU A 32 1.41 18.41 4.45
C GLU A 32 1.47 17.05 3.71
N TRP A 33 1.24 17.03 2.39
CA TRP A 33 1.37 15.81 1.60
C TRP A 33 2.83 15.38 1.51
N PRO A 34 3.09 14.07 1.63
CA PRO A 34 4.41 13.55 1.31
C PRO A 34 4.71 13.82 -0.16
N ALA A 35 5.98 14.07 -0.47
CA ALA A 35 6.40 14.21 -1.85
C ALA A 35 6.17 12.88 -2.59
N ALA A 36 5.85 12.93 -3.88
CA ALA A 36 5.65 11.72 -4.68
C ALA A 36 6.88 10.78 -4.61
N LYS A 37 8.08 11.35 -4.54
CA LYS A 37 9.33 10.60 -4.32
C LYS A 37 9.35 9.85 -2.99
N GLU A 38 8.93 10.50 -1.90
CA GLU A 38 8.87 9.87 -0.57
C GLU A 38 7.90 8.69 -0.55
N VAL A 39 6.73 8.87 -1.18
CA VAL A 39 5.73 7.79 -1.33
C VAL A 39 6.30 6.64 -2.15
N TYR A 40 6.96 6.93 -3.27
CA TYR A 40 7.60 5.93 -4.12
C TYR A 40 8.69 5.15 -3.37
N ASP A 41 9.60 5.85 -2.70
CA ASP A 41 10.70 5.24 -1.94
C ASP A 41 10.14 4.32 -0.84
N THR A 42 9.08 4.76 -0.14
CA THR A 42 8.39 3.96 0.88
C THR A 42 7.83 2.66 0.29
N PHE A 43 7.11 2.73 -0.83
CA PHE A 43 6.57 1.54 -1.49
C PHE A 43 7.66 0.63 -2.04
N TYR A 44 8.76 1.19 -2.54
CA TYR A 44 9.90 0.42 -3.03
C TYR A 44 10.58 -0.36 -1.90
N GLU A 45 10.74 0.25 -0.72
CA GLU A 45 11.24 -0.42 0.47
C GLU A 45 10.31 -1.55 0.92
N TRP A 46 8.99 -1.32 0.96
CA TRP A 46 8.02 -2.35 1.31
C TRP A 46 8.06 -3.52 0.31
N LYS A 47 8.16 -3.22 -0.99
CA LYS A 47 8.34 -4.25 -2.02
C LYS A 47 9.58 -5.10 -1.76
N ILE A 48 10.71 -4.48 -1.41
CA ILE A 48 11.94 -5.21 -1.06
C ILE A 48 11.71 -6.10 0.17
N ALA A 49 11.14 -5.54 1.25
CA ALA A 49 10.88 -6.23 2.50
C ALA A 49 9.99 -7.48 2.31
N LEU A 50 8.99 -7.40 1.42
CA LEU A 50 8.05 -8.47 1.16
C LEU A 50 8.58 -9.51 0.14
N SER A 51 9.42 -9.09 -0.83
CA SER A 51 9.86 -9.97 -1.93
C SER A 51 11.13 -10.76 -1.65
N LYS A 52 12.06 -10.22 -0.84
CA LYS A 52 13.36 -10.88 -0.60
C LYS A 52 13.28 -11.99 0.46
N ASN A 53 14.32 -12.80 0.52
CA ASN A 53 14.51 -13.75 1.61
C ASN A 53 14.72 -12.97 2.94
N PRO A 54 14.05 -13.33 4.05
CA PRO A 54 14.24 -12.67 5.34
C PRO A 54 15.69 -12.56 5.81
N LYS A 55 16.56 -13.49 5.40
CA LYS A 55 18.00 -13.48 5.73
C LYS A 55 18.79 -12.37 5.02
N GLU A 56 18.23 -11.80 3.95
CA GLU A 56 18.84 -10.73 3.16
C GLU A 56 18.31 -9.34 3.53
N LEU A 57 17.38 -9.27 4.49
CA LEU A 57 16.76 -8.04 4.94
C LEU A 57 17.59 -7.41 6.06
N ASN A 58 17.64 -6.08 6.08
CA ASN A 58 18.06 -5.36 7.28
C ASN A 58 16.93 -5.36 8.33
N GLU A 59 17.25 -4.90 9.54
CA GLU A 59 16.32 -4.87 10.68
C GLU A 59 15.04 -4.10 10.37
N ASN A 60 15.15 -2.92 9.74
CA ASN A 60 13.98 -2.10 9.36
C ASN A 60 13.06 -2.81 8.37
N GLN A 61 13.64 -3.45 7.34
CA GLN A 61 12.89 -4.21 6.35
C GLN A 61 12.22 -5.43 6.98
N LEU A 62 12.88 -6.08 7.94
CA LEU A 62 12.30 -7.21 8.67
C LEU A 62 11.13 -6.75 9.55
N GLU A 63 11.24 -5.60 10.21
CA GLU A 63 10.15 -5.00 10.98
C GLU A 63 8.94 -4.67 10.10
N ILE A 64 9.17 -4.04 8.95
CA ILE A 64 8.13 -3.76 7.95
C ILE A 64 7.46 -5.07 7.54
N ARG A 65 8.24 -6.09 7.14
CA ARG A 65 7.72 -7.39 6.75
C ARG A 65 6.84 -8.00 7.84
N ASN A 66 7.27 -7.95 9.09
CA ASN A 66 6.53 -8.51 10.21
C ASN A 66 5.18 -7.79 10.41
N LYS A 67 5.12 -6.46 10.32
CA LYS A 67 3.86 -5.70 10.40
C LYS A 67 2.82 -6.16 9.36
N PHE A 68 3.26 -6.39 8.12
CA PHE A 68 2.39 -6.93 7.06
C PHE A 68 1.96 -8.38 7.34
N LEU A 69 2.89 -9.25 7.74
CA LEU A 69 2.58 -10.65 8.05
C LEU A 69 1.66 -10.80 9.28
N GLU A 70 1.80 -9.95 10.28
CA GLU A 70 0.92 -9.91 11.45
C GLU A 70 -0.49 -9.53 11.04
N ALA A 71 -0.65 -8.46 10.26
CA ALA A 71 -1.93 -8.05 9.69
C ALA A 71 -2.61 -9.16 8.87
N ASP A 72 -1.87 -9.90 8.05
CA ASP A 72 -2.40 -11.02 7.26
C ASP A 72 -2.83 -12.21 8.12
N LYS A 73 -1.98 -12.62 9.08
CA LYS A 73 -2.30 -13.70 10.05
C LYS A 73 -3.57 -13.37 10.80
N GLU A 74 -3.66 -12.11 11.19
CA GLU A 74 -4.80 -11.56 11.84
C GLU A 74 -6.06 -11.75 10.99
N GLN A 75 -6.07 -11.26 9.74
CA GLN A 75 -7.21 -11.42 8.82
C GLN A 75 -7.67 -12.88 8.68
N SER A 76 -6.75 -13.86 8.69
CA SER A 76 -7.07 -15.29 8.58
C SER A 76 -7.83 -15.90 9.77
N LYS A 77 -7.85 -15.25 10.94
CA LYS A 77 -8.49 -15.78 12.18
C LYS A 77 -10.00 -15.47 12.26
N MET A 78 -10.56 -14.74 11.30
CA MET A 78 -11.96 -14.34 11.31
C MET A 78 -12.83 -15.42 10.66
N SER A 79 -13.96 -15.76 11.28
CA SER A 79 -14.91 -16.72 10.72
C SER A 79 -15.73 -16.06 9.59
N ASN A 80 -16.12 -16.82 8.56
CA ASN A 80 -16.96 -16.34 7.45
C ASN A 80 -18.28 -15.67 7.90
N SER A 81 -18.73 -15.90 9.14
CA SER A 81 -19.96 -15.31 9.67
C SER A 81 -19.84 -13.80 9.93
N ASP A 82 -18.67 -13.31 10.33
CA ASP A 82 -18.44 -11.88 10.56
C ASP A 82 -18.30 -11.09 9.25
N PHE A 83 -17.89 -11.76 8.18
CA PHE A 83 -17.73 -11.17 6.84
C PHE A 83 -19.07 -10.72 6.25
N THR A 84 -20.17 -11.43 6.55
CA THR A 84 -21.50 -11.13 5.97
C THR A 84 -22.19 -9.90 6.56
N SER A 85 -21.91 -9.53 7.82
CA SER A 85 -22.47 -8.31 8.43
C SER A 85 -21.68 -7.03 8.05
N LEU A 86 -20.41 -7.17 7.66
CA LEU A 86 -19.55 -6.07 7.22
C LEU A 86 -19.57 -5.86 5.70
N ALA A 87 -19.68 -6.93 4.89
CA ALA A 87 -19.74 -6.84 3.43
C ALA A 87 -21.03 -6.19 2.92
N SER A 88 -22.12 -6.23 3.70
CA SER A 88 -23.35 -5.51 3.40
C SER A 88 -23.22 -3.99 3.59
N SER A 89 -22.19 -3.51 4.30
CA SER A 89 -21.86 -2.09 4.44
C SER A 89 -20.63 -1.64 3.64
N ARG A 90 -19.87 -2.59 3.07
CA ARG A 90 -18.58 -2.38 2.38
C ARG A 90 -18.57 -3.02 1.01
N GLN A 91 -19.26 -2.39 0.07
CA GLN A 91 -19.20 -2.78 -1.33
C GLN A 91 -18.04 -2.04 -2.02
N TYR A 92 -16.79 -2.29 -1.60
CA TYR A 92 -15.60 -2.10 -2.43
C TYR A 92 -14.62 -3.24 -2.14
N GLN A 93 -14.17 -3.83 -3.23
CA GLN A 93 -14.01 -5.26 -3.41
C GLN A 93 -12.56 -5.69 -3.24
N TYR A 94 -12.35 -7.01 -3.13
CA TYR A 94 -11.08 -7.75 -3.10
C TYR A 94 -10.15 -7.54 -4.33
N ASP A 95 -10.26 -6.39 -5.02
CA ASP A 95 -9.58 -6.03 -6.26
C ASP A 95 -8.34 -5.14 -6.01
N ASP A 96 -8.06 -4.77 -4.75
CA ASP A 96 -7.01 -3.80 -4.44
C ASP A 96 -5.60 -4.34 -4.59
N ILE A 97 -5.30 -5.61 -4.29
CA ILE A 97 -3.93 -6.15 -4.49
C ILE A 97 -3.60 -6.24 -5.98
N SER A 98 -4.56 -6.68 -6.81
CA SER A 98 -4.39 -6.74 -8.27
C SER A 98 -4.30 -5.33 -8.87
N SER A 99 -5.07 -4.37 -8.35
CA SER A 99 -5.01 -2.97 -8.74
C SER A 99 -3.70 -2.30 -8.30
N ILE A 100 -3.23 -2.58 -7.08
CA ILE A 100 -1.92 -2.12 -6.56
C ILE A 100 -0.79 -2.71 -7.40
N MET A 101 -0.84 -4.00 -7.72
CA MET A 101 0.13 -4.66 -8.60
C MET A 101 0.08 -4.09 -10.03
N ALA A 102 -1.11 -3.81 -10.57
CA ALA A 102 -1.28 -3.18 -11.88
C ALA A 102 -0.76 -1.74 -11.91
N MET A 103 -1.02 -0.95 -10.87
CA MET A 103 -0.48 0.39 -10.70
C MET A 103 1.06 0.35 -10.56
N CYS A 104 1.61 -0.55 -9.74
CA CYS A 104 3.06 -0.73 -9.61
C CYS A 104 3.72 -1.16 -10.93
N ASN A 105 3.05 -2.01 -11.72
CA ASN A 105 3.54 -2.41 -13.03
C ASN A 105 3.51 -1.25 -14.04
N HIS A 106 2.45 -0.45 -14.04
CA HIS A 106 2.32 0.72 -14.93
C HIS A 106 3.35 1.82 -14.60
N ILE A 107 3.60 2.06 -13.31
CA ILE A 107 4.65 2.99 -12.85
C ILE A 107 6.03 2.46 -13.24
N GLY A 108 6.28 1.15 -13.08
CA GLY A 108 7.53 0.51 -13.49
C GLY A 108 7.81 0.62 -14.99
N THR A 109 6.78 0.46 -15.83
CA THR A 109 6.90 0.65 -17.28
C THR A 109 7.13 2.12 -17.64
N SER A 110 6.43 3.06 -17.02
CA SER A 110 6.58 4.50 -17.28
C SER A 110 7.95 5.03 -16.86
N HIS A 111 8.49 4.55 -15.72
CA HIS A 111 9.84 4.90 -15.29
C HIS A 111 10.90 4.37 -16.26
N LYS A 112 10.74 3.13 -16.77
CA LYS A 112 11.65 2.55 -17.76
C LYS A 112 11.66 3.37 -19.06
N ASP A 113 10.49 3.76 -19.53
CA ASP A 113 10.31 4.59 -20.74
C ASP A 113 10.96 5.98 -20.59
N LEU A 114 10.78 6.62 -19.43
CA LEU A 114 11.41 7.90 -19.11
C LEU A 114 12.94 7.78 -19.01
N THR A 115 13.46 6.69 -18.43
CA THR A 115 14.90 6.45 -18.38
C THR A 115 15.51 6.15 -19.75
N GLU A 116 14.82 5.42 -20.63
CA GLU A 116 15.28 5.16 -22.00
C GLU A 116 15.25 6.44 -22.85
N GLN A 117 14.22 7.29 -22.71
CA GLN A 117 14.16 8.59 -23.39
C GLN A 117 15.27 9.56 -22.94
N LEU A 118 15.65 9.54 -21.66
CA LEU A 118 16.74 10.35 -21.13
C LEU A 118 18.15 9.81 -21.47
N THR A 119 18.26 8.55 -21.91
CA THR A 119 19.56 7.93 -22.26
C THR A 119 19.93 8.14 -23.74
N ILE A 120 19.00 8.62 -24.56
CA ILE A 120 19.20 8.86 -26.02
C ILE A 120 19.55 10.33 -26.32
N LEU A 121 19.64 11.19 -25.30
CA LEU A 121 20.13 12.57 -25.36
C LEU A 121 21.56 12.66 -24.79
#